data_AF-A0A8B8WUG6-F1
#
_entry.id   AF-A0A8B8WUG6-F1
#
_cell.length_a   1.000
_cell.length_b   1.000
_cell.length_c   1.000
_cell.angle_alpha   90.00
_cell.angle_beta   90.00
_cell.angle_gamma   90.00
#
_symmetry.space_group_name_H-M   'P 1'
#
loop_
_entity.id
_entity.type
_entity.pdbx_description
1 polymer ?
#
loop_
_entity_poly.entity_id
_entity_poly.type
_entity_poly.pdbx_seq_one_letter_code
_entity_poly.pdbx_strand_id
1 'polypeptide(L)'
;MSASAATGVFVLSLSAIPVTYVFNHLAAQHDSWTIVGVAALILFLVALLARVLVKRKPPRDPLFYVYAVFGFTSVVNLIIGLEQDGIIDGFMTYYLREVIQEIQAKDLLRRPFDLMLVVCLLLATGFCLFRGLIALDCPAELCRLYTQFQEPYLKDPAAYAKIQMLAYLFYSVPYFVMALYGLVVPGCSWMPDITLIHAGGLAQAQFSHIGASLHARTAYIYRVPEEAKILFLALNIAYGVLPQLLAYRCIYKPEFFIKTKADEKVE
;
A
#
# COMPACT_ATOMS: atom_id res chain seq x y z
N MET A 1 -42.31 -12.80 -26.23
CA MET A 1 -42.24 -11.74 -25.19
C MET A 1 -41.16 -10.75 -25.58
N SER A 2 -41.47 -9.45 -25.71
CA SER A 2 -40.43 -8.43 -25.90
C SER A 2 -39.74 -8.23 -24.56
N ALA A 3 -38.44 -8.51 -24.47
CA ALA A 3 -37.64 -8.15 -23.31
C ALA A 3 -37.78 -6.65 -23.03
N SER A 4 -37.83 -6.26 -21.74
CA SER A 4 -37.88 -4.84 -21.39
C SER A 4 -36.56 -4.16 -21.78
N ALA A 5 -36.55 -2.84 -21.98
CA ALA A 5 -35.33 -2.09 -22.28
C ALA A 5 -34.23 -2.33 -21.22
N ALA A 6 -34.62 -2.47 -19.95
CA ALA A 6 -33.72 -2.81 -18.85
C ALA A 6 -33.11 -4.20 -19.01
N THR A 7 -33.89 -5.19 -19.44
CA THR A 7 -33.39 -6.55 -19.73
C THR A 7 -32.35 -6.52 -20.86
N GLY A 8 -32.60 -5.71 -21.90
CA GLY A 8 -31.65 -5.51 -23.00
C GLY A 8 -30.32 -4.91 -22.54
N VAL A 9 -30.37 -3.87 -21.70
CA VAL A 9 -29.16 -3.24 -21.14
C VAL A 9 -28.40 -4.20 -20.22
N PHE A 10 -29.10 -5.00 -19.41
CA PHE A 10 -28.47 -6.02 -18.58
C PHE A 10 -27.76 -7.10 -19.42
N VAL A 11 -28.38 -7.59 -20.50
CA VAL A 11 -27.72 -8.55 -21.40
C VAL A 11 -26.53 -7.89 -22.12
N LEU A 12 -26.66 -6.63 -22.51
CA LEU A 12 -25.57 -5.86 -23.12
C LEU A 12 -24.39 -5.72 -22.15
N SER A 13 -24.60 -5.47 -20.86
CA SER A 13 -23.50 -5.38 -19.90
C SER A 13 -22.78 -6.73 -19.72
N LEU A 14 -23.51 -7.85 -19.76
CA LEU A 14 -22.90 -9.19 -19.71
C LEU A 14 -22.01 -9.52 -20.92
N SER A 15 -22.19 -8.81 -22.05
CA SER A 15 -21.28 -8.92 -23.20
C SER A 15 -19.86 -8.43 -22.90
N ALA A 16 -19.65 -7.72 -21.78
CA ALA A 16 -18.32 -7.38 -21.30
C ALA A 16 -17.42 -8.61 -21.09
N ILE A 17 -17.97 -9.78 -20.75
CA ILE A 17 -17.20 -11.01 -20.53
C ILE A 17 -16.49 -11.47 -21.82
N PRO A 18 -17.19 -11.78 -22.92
CA PRO A 18 -16.52 -12.15 -24.17
C PRO A 18 -15.72 -11.00 -24.78
N VAL A 19 -16.16 -9.74 -24.61
CA VAL A 19 -15.45 -8.57 -25.15
C VAL A 19 -14.08 -8.38 -24.50
N THR A 20 -13.99 -8.47 -23.17
CA THR A 20 -12.70 -8.36 -22.45
C THR A 20 -11.76 -9.49 -22.82
N TYR A 21 -12.25 -10.73 -22.92
CA TYR A 21 -11.45 -11.88 -23.37
C TYR A 21 -10.82 -11.65 -24.77
N VAL A 22 -11.62 -11.19 -25.74
CA VAL A 22 -11.11 -10.87 -27.09
C VAL A 22 -10.17 -9.68 -27.05
N PHE A 23 -10.51 -8.65 -26.28
CA PHE A 23 -9.66 -7.47 -26.10
C PHE A 23 -8.28 -7.83 -25.55
N ASN A 24 -8.18 -8.74 -24.59
CA ASN A 24 -6.91 -9.21 -24.04
C ASN A 24 -6.02 -9.89 -25.10
N HIS A 25 -6.60 -10.73 -25.96
CA HIS A 25 -5.86 -11.35 -27.07
C HIS A 25 -5.37 -10.34 -28.10
N LEU A 26 -6.18 -9.32 -28.41
CA LEU A 26 -5.79 -8.24 -29.30
C LEU A 26 -4.70 -7.37 -28.68
N ALA A 27 -4.85 -7.03 -27.40
CA ALA A 27 -3.87 -6.22 -26.66
C ALA A 27 -2.49 -6.88 -26.66
N ALA A 28 -2.44 -8.22 -26.55
CA ALA A 28 -1.17 -8.96 -26.59
C ALA A 28 -0.39 -8.86 -27.93
N GLN A 29 -1.04 -8.42 -29.01
CA GLN A 29 -0.44 -8.38 -30.36
C GLN A 29 -0.19 -6.95 -30.87
N HIS A 30 -0.62 -5.93 -30.14
CA HIS A 30 -0.70 -4.56 -30.62
C HIS A 30 -0.08 -3.55 -29.65
N ASP A 31 0.21 -2.33 -30.13
CA ASP A 31 0.83 -1.26 -29.36
C ASP A 31 -0.17 -0.50 -28.46
N SER A 32 0.32 0.25 -27.48
CA SER A 32 -0.54 0.91 -26.49
C SER A 32 -1.55 1.90 -27.09
N TRP A 33 -1.24 2.58 -28.20
CA TRP A 33 -2.16 3.52 -28.85
C TRP A 33 -3.31 2.82 -29.57
N THR A 34 -3.03 1.68 -30.21
CA THR A 34 -4.09 0.89 -30.84
C THR A 34 -5.01 0.26 -29.80
N ILE A 35 -4.49 -0.15 -28.63
CA ILE A 35 -5.31 -0.60 -27.49
C ILE A 35 -6.31 0.48 -27.05
N VAL A 36 -5.86 1.73 -26.90
CA VAL A 36 -6.75 2.86 -26.55
C VAL A 36 -7.81 3.10 -27.62
N GLY A 37 -7.42 3.04 -28.89
CA GLY A 37 -8.34 3.17 -30.02
C GLY A 37 -9.42 2.08 -30.03
N VAL A 38 -9.03 0.82 -29.80
CA VAL A 38 -9.95 -0.32 -29.72
C VAL A 38 -10.89 -0.17 -28.51
N ALA A 39 -10.40 0.25 -27.35
CA ALA A 39 -11.24 0.49 -26.18
C ALA A 39 -12.29 1.58 -26.43
N ALA A 40 -11.90 2.69 -27.06
CA ALA A 40 -12.83 3.77 -27.43
C ALA A 40 -13.88 3.28 -28.44
N LEU A 41 -13.47 2.48 -29.43
CA LEU A 41 -14.37 1.87 -30.41
C LEU A 41 -15.38 0.93 -29.75
N ILE A 42 -14.95 0.09 -28.80
CA ILE A 42 -15.83 -0.80 -28.05
C ILE A 42 -16.91 0.01 -27.32
N LEU A 43 -16.54 1.07 -26.60
CA LEU A 43 -17.51 1.91 -25.89
C LEU A 43 -18.51 2.58 -26.84
N PHE A 44 -18.04 3.05 -28.00
CA PHE A 44 -18.89 3.59 -29.04
C PHE A 44 -19.87 2.53 -29.60
N LEU A 45 -19.38 1.32 -29.87
CA LEU A 45 -20.21 0.20 -30.34
C LEU A 45 -21.25 -0.21 -29.30
N VAL A 46 -20.91 -0.24 -28.01
CA VAL A 46 -21.85 -0.50 -26.91
C VAL A 46 -22.95 0.57 -26.88
N ALA A 47 -22.61 1.85 -27.03
CA ALA A 47 -23.59 2.93 -27.09
C ALA A 47 -24.53 2.80 -28.31
N LEU A 48 -24.01 2.39 -29.47
CA LEU A 48 -24.81 2.11 -30.66
C LEU A 48 -25.72 0.89 -30.47
N LEU A 49 -25.21 -0.20 -29.89
CA LEU A 49 -25.99 -1.40 -29.58
C LEU A 49 -27.12 -1.09 -28.58
N ALA A 50 -26.86 -0.26 -27.57
CA ALA A 50 -27.89 0.22 -26.65
C ALA A 50 -29.01 0.98 -27.39
N ARG A 51 -28.67 1.80 -28.39
CA ARG A 51 -29.66 2.44 -29.29
C ARG A 51 -30.45 1.44 -30.11
N VAL A 52 -29.80 0.43 -30.67
CA VAL A 52 -30.45 -0.59 -31.49
C VAL A 52 -31.42 -1.44 -30.67
N LEU A 53 -31.03 -1.84 -29.45
CA LEU A 53 -31.85 -2.66 -28.56
C LEU A 53 -33.20 -2.02 -28.22
N VAL A 54 -33.25 -0.69 -28.16
CA VAL A 54 -34.44 0.04 -27.74
C VAL A 54 -35.16 0.74 -28.91
N LYS A 55 -34.78 0.42 -30.16
CA LYS A 55 -35.33 1.03 -31.39
C LYS A 55 -36.86 0.93 -31.51
N ARG A 56 -37.47 -0.13 -30.96
CA ARG A 56 -38.94 -0.31 -30.98
C ARG A 56 -39.70 0.62 -30.03
N LYS A 57 -39.07 1.05 -28.92
CA LYS A 57 -39.67 1.92 -27.91
C LYS A 57 -38.60 2.85 -27.31
N PRO A 58 -38.07 3.81 -28.09
CA PRO A 58 -36.92 4.60 -27.69
C PRO A 58 -37.21 5.40 -26.41
N PRO A 59 -36.30 5.38 -25.41
CA PRO A 59 -36.44 6.16 -24.19
C PRO A 59 -36.37 7.65 -24.53
N ARG A 60 -37.21 8.44 -23.86
CA ARG A 60 -37.24 9.90 -24.04
C ARG A 60 -36.02 10.59 -23.45
N ASP A 61 -35.42 9.99 -22.43
CA ASP A 61 -34.26 10.54 -21.74
C ASP A 61 -32.95 10.02 -22.36
N PRO A 62 -32.10 10.89 -22.93
CA PRO A 62 -30.79 10.49 -23.47
C PRO A 62 -29.84 9.93 -22.40
N LEU A 63 -30.04 10.23 -21.11
CA LEU A 63 -29.21 9.69 -20.02
C LEU A 63 -29.28 8.16 -19.95
N PHE A 64 -30.37 7.55 -20.42
CA PHE A 64 -30.50 6.10 -20.50
C PHE A 64 -29.30 5.44 -21.21
N TYR A 65 -28.84 6.01 -22.32
CA TYR A 65 -27.73 5.44 -23.09
C TYR A 65 -26.39 5.59 -22.37
N VAL A 66 -26.21 6.68 -21.62
CA VAL A 66 -25.02 6.89 -20.79
C VAL A 66 -24.98 5.84 -19.68
N TYR A 67 -26.10 5.62 -18.98
CA TYR A 67 -26.19 4.60 -17.95
C TYR A 67 -26.05 3.17 -18.51
N ALA A 68 -26.47 2.92 -19.76
CA ALA A 68 -26.23 1.63 -20.42
C ALA A 68 -24.73 1.36 -20.65
N VAL A 69 -23.97 2.38 -21.09
CA VAL A 69 -22.50 2.29 -21.19
C VAL A 69 -21.88 2.10 -19.81
N PHE A 70 -22.34 2.83 -18.78
CA PHE A 70 -21.85 2.64 -17.41
C PHE A 70 -22.16 1.24 -16.85
N GLY A 71 -23.30 0.65 -17.24
CA GLY A 71 -23.63 -0.73 -16.90
C GLY A 71 -22.66 -1.73 -17.53
N PHE A 72 -22.20 -1.48 -18.76
CA PHE A 72 -21.14 -2.28 -19.38
C PHE A 72 -19.80 -2.09 -18.66
N THR A 73 -19.38 -0.84 -18.42
CA THR A 73 -18.09 -0.56 -17.76
C THR A 73 -18.04 -1.06 -16.33
N SER A 74 -19.17 -1.14 -15.61
CA SER A 74 -19.19 -1.72 -14.26
C SER A 74 -18.90 -3.23 -14.26
N VAL A 75 -19.37 -3.98 -15.25
CA VAL A 75 -19.01 -5.40 -15.42
C VAL A 75 -17.54 -5.53 -15.81
N VAL A 76 -17.00 -4.65 -16.65
CA VAL A 76 -15.56 -4.59 -16.94
C VAL A 76 -14.75 -4.31 -15.66
N ASN A 77 -15.19 -3.37 -14.82
CA ASN A 77 -14.53 -3.07 -13.54
C ASN A 77 -14.54 -4.28 -12.59
N LEU A 78 -15.64 -5.04 -12.56
CA LEU A 78 -15.72 -6.29 -11.81
C LEU A 78 -14.72 -7.32 -12.33
N ILE A 79 -14.64 -7.51 -13.66
CA ILE A 79 -13.68 -8.42 -14.31
C ILE A 79 -12.24 -7.99 -13.97
N ILE A 80 -11.94 -6.70 -14.05
CA ILE A 80 -10.63 -6.15 -13.66
C ILE A 80 -10.31 -6.49 -12.20
N GLY A 81 -11.24 -6.26 -11.27
CA GLY A 81 -11.03 -6.59 -9.85
C GLY A 81 -10.80 -8.08 -9.62
N LEU A 82 -11.60 -8.96 -10.23
CA LEU A 82 -11.45 -10.41 -10.10
C LEU A 82 -10.13 -10.91 -10.71
N GLU A 83 -9.67 -10.31 -11.81
CA GLU A 83 -8.38 -10.65 -12.44
C GLU A 83 -7.20 -10.13 -11.60
N GLN A 84 -7.31 -8.92 -11.02
CA GLN A 84 -6.32 -8.35 -10.09
C GLN A 84 -6.18 -9.20 -8.81
N ASP A 85 -7.29 -9.70 -8.28
CA ASP A 85 -7.31 -10.59 -7.12
C ASP A 85 -6.90 -12.03 -7.46
N GLY A 86 -6.63 -12.33 -8.74
CA GLY A 86 -6.20 -13.66 -9.20
C GLY A 86 -7.30 -14.72 -9.21
N ILE A 87 -8.58 -14.33 -9.07
CA ILE A 87 -9.73 -15.25 -9.07
C ILE A 87 -10.03 -15.77 -10.48
N ILE A 88 -9.82 -14.91 -11.50
CA ILE A 88 -9.97 -15.25 -12.92
C ILE A 88 -8.69 -14.92 -13.68
N ASP A 89 -8.52 -15.52 -14.86
CA ASP A 89 -7.37 -15.28 -15.72
C ASP A 89 -7.78 -15.23 -17.20
N GLY A 90 -7.06 -14.42 -17.98
CA GLY A 90 -7.17 -14.35 -19.42
C GLY A 90 -8.13 -13.29 -19.96
N PHE A 91 -8.74 -12.46 -19.10
CA PHE A 91 -9.69 -11.43 -19.54
C PHE A 91 -9.08 -10.03 -19.65
N MET A 92 -8.17 -9.66 -18.76
CA MET A 92 -7.51 -8.34 -18.76
C MET A 92 -6.01 -8.43 -18.42
N THR A 93 -5.45 -9.64 -18.51
CA THR A 93 -4.09 -9.97 -18.06
C THR A 93 -3.01 -9.09 -18.68
N TYR A 94 -3.04 -8.90 -20.00
CA TYR A 94 -2.02 -8.13 -20.72
C TYR A 94 -2.09 -6.66 -20.35
N TYR A 95 -3.29 -6.08 -20.36
CA TYR A 95 -3.51 -4.69 -19.99
C TYR A 95 -3.05 -4.40 -18.56
N LEU A 96 -3.44 -5.25 -17.61
CA LEU A 96 -3.03 -5.10 -16.21
C LEU A 96 -1.52 -5.24 -16.04
N ARG A 97 -0.90 -6.16 -16.78
CA ARG A 97 0.56 -6.34 -16.76
C ARG A 97 1.28 -5.10 -17.27
N GLU A 98 0.84 -4.52 -18.40
CA GLU A 98 1.45 -3.32 -18.98
C GLU A 98 1.36 -2.14 -18.00
N VAL A 99 0.19 -1.94 -17.37
CA VAL A 99 -0.02 -0.90 -16.34
C VAL A 99 0.88 -1.11 -15.13
N ILE A 100 1.00 -2.35 -14.62
CA ILE A 100 1.88 -2.68 -13.49
C ILE A 100 3.34 -2.42 -13.86
N GLN A 101 3.77 -2.85 -15.05
CA GLN A 101 5.14 -2.63 -15.54
C GLN A 101 5.46 -1.14 -15.67
N GLU A 102 4.53 -0.32 -16.16
CA GLU A 102 4.71 1.13 -16.22
C GLU A 102 4.87 1.75 -14.83
N ILE A 103 4.11 1.28 -13.84
CA ILE A 103 4.24 1.73 -12.44
C ILE A 103 5.59 1.29 -11.85
N GLN A 104 5.99 0.04 -12.08
CA GLN A 104 7.23 -0.54 -11.55
C GLN A 104 8.49 0.04 -12.22
N ALA A 105 8.38 0.49 -13.48
CA ALA A 105 9.46 1.19 -14.18
C ALA A 105 9.72 2.62 -13.65
N LYS A 106 8.86 3.15 -12.77
CA LYS A 106 9.07 4.48 -12.18
C LYS A 106 10.19 4.45 -11.15
N ASP A 107 11.23 5.22 -11.43
CA ASP A 107 12.28 5.54 -10.47
C ASP A 107 11.71 6.05 -9.14
N LEU A 108 12.43 5.82 -8.04
CA LEU A 108 12.04 6.25 -6.70
C LEU A 108 11.79 7.77 -6.62
N LEU A 109 12.56 8.58 -7.36
CA LEU A 109 12.38 10.04 -7.38
C LEU A 109 11.04 10.46 -8.00
N ARG A 110 10.46 9.63 -8.88
CA ARG A 110 9.12 9.84 -9.45
C ARG A 110 8.01 9.32 -8.53
N ARG A 111 8.35 8.74 -7.38
CA ARG A 111 7.46 8.23 -6.34
C ARG A 111 7.68 9.01 -5.03
N PRO A 112 7.22 10.27 -4.92
CA PRO A 112 7.59 11.18 -3.84
C PRO A 112 7.21 10.67 -2.43
N PHE A 113 6.09 9.94 -2.32
CA PHE A 113 5.69 9.35 -1.05
C PHE A 113 6.59 8.18 -0.64
N ASP A 114 7.05 7.36 -1.59
CA ASP A 114 8.00 6.28 -1.33
C ASP A 114 9.38 6.85 -0.96
N LEU A 115 9.80 7.94 -1.63
CA LEU A 115 11.02 8.67 -1.27
C LEU A 115 10.96 9.23 0.16
N MET A 116 9.84 9.84 0.55
CA MET A 116 9.63 10.31 1.92
C MET A 116 9.74 9.15 2.92
N LEU A 117 9.10 8.01 2.64
CA LEU A 117 9.16 6.82 3.49
C LEU A 117 10.58 6.27 3.61
N VAL A 118 11.36 6.24 2.51
CA VAL A 118 12.78 5.85 2.52
C VAL A 118 13.59 6.75 3.45
N VAL A 119 13.45 8.07 3.34
CA VAL A 119 14.15 9.02 4.22
C VAL A 119 13.75 8.80 5.68
N CYS A 120 12.45 8.64 5.97
CA CYS A 120 11.98 8.37 7.32
C CYS A 120 12.49 7.03 7.87
N LEU A 121 12.57 5.98 7.07
CA LEU A 121 13.13 4.68 7.45
C LEU A 121 14.63 4.77 7.76
N LEU A 122 15.40 5.56 7.01
CA LEU A 122 16.81 5.79 7.30
C LEU A 122 17.00 6.53 8.64
N LEU A 123 16.20 7.57 8.89
CA LEU A 123 16.21 8.28 10.17
C LEU A 123 15.79 7.38 11.33
N ALA A 124 14.73 6.58 11.14
CA ALA A 124 14.25 5.61 12.12
C ALA A 124 15.30 4.52 12.42
N THR A 125 16.02 4.06 11.40
CA THR A 125 17.14 3.11 11.55
C THR A 125 18.25 3.73 12.41
N GLY A 126 18.68 4.96 12.10
CA GLY A 126 19.67 5.67 12.90
C GLY A 126 19.25 5.86 14.35
N PHE A 127 17.99 6.25 14.57
CA PHE A 127 17.42 6.42 15.91
C PHE A 127 17.35 5.10 16.69
N CYS A 128 16.94 4.01 16.03
CA CYS A 128 16.89 2.69 16.61
C CYS A 128 18.28 2.17 16.99
N LEU A 129 19.27 2.33 16.10
CA LEU A 129 20.67 1.96 16.37
C LEU A 129 21.21 2.75 17.56
N PHE A 130 20.98 4.06 17.60
CA PHE A 130 21.40 4.93 18.69
C PHE A 130 20.82 4.46 20.05
N ARG A 131 19.52 4.20 20.13
CA ARG A 131 18.90 3.66 21.35
C ARG A 131 19.37 2.25 21.69
N GLY A 132 19.66 1.42 20.68
CA GLY A 132 20.28 0.11 20.85
C GLY A 132 21.67 0.20 21.47
N LEU A 133 22.50 1.15 21.05
CA LEU A 133 23.82 1.41 21.64
C LEU A 133 23.71 1.86 23.10
N ILE A 134 22.73 2.72 23.42
CA ILE A 134 22.44 3.09 24.82
C ILE A 134 22.09 1.85 25.64
N ALA A 135 21.24 0.97 25.09
CA ALA A 135 20.85 -0.27 25.75
C ALA A 135 21.97 -1.32 25.85
N LEU A 136 23.09 -1.14 25.13
CA LEU A 136 24.32 -1.92 25.28
C LEU A 136 25.35 -1.20 26.17
N ASP A 137 24.92 -0.19 26.93
CA ASP A 137 25.73 0.60 27.86
C ASP A 137 26.91 1.32 27.18
N CYS A 138 26.72 1.80 25.94
CA CYS A 138 27.73 2.57 25.22
C CYS A 138 28.19 3.80 26.02
N PRO A 139 29.51 4.00 26.24
CA PRO A 139 30.03 5.07 27.09
C PRO A 139 30.07 6.46 26.43
N ALA A 140 29.63 6.58 25.17
CA ALA A 140 29.68 7.82 24.40
C ALA A 140 28.93 8.97 25.11
N GLU A 141 29.48 10.18 25.03
CA GLU A 141 28.92 11.36 25.70
C GLU A 141 27.48 11.65 25.26
N LEU A 142 27.21 11.60 23.95
CA LEU A 142 25.86 11.78 23.41
C LEU A 142 24.84 10.78 23.98
N CYS A 143 25.24 9.51 24.15
CA CYS A 143 24.39 8.48 24.76
C CYS A 143 24.07 8.85 26.21
N ARG A 144 25.09 9.26 26.98
CA ARG A 144 24.92 9.67 28.39
C ARG A 144 24.02 10.89 28.53
N LEU A 145 24.23 11.91 27.71
CA LEU A 145 23.42 13.14 27.72
C LEU A 145 21.97 12.84 27.37
N TYR A 146 21.73 12.03 26.33
CA TYR A 146 20.38 11.64 25.95
C TYR A 146 19.66 10.88 27.07
N THR A 147 20.31 9.91 27.70
CA THR A 147 19.70 9.18 28.81
C THR A 147 19.49 10.07 30.04
N GLN A 148 20.33 11.08 30.27
CA GLN A 148 20.18 11.96 31.42
C GLN A 148 19.06 13.00 31.26
N PHE A 149 18.95 13.58 30.06
CA PHE A 149 18.08 14.74 29.85
C PHE A 149 16.84 14.45 29.00
N GLN A 150 16.86 13.39 28.18
CA GLN A 150 15.78 13.07 27.25
C GLN A 150 15.00 11.83 27.67
N GLU A 151 15.68 10.71 27.91
CA GLU A 151 15.06 9.41 28.24
C GLU A 151 15.72 8.70 29.42
N PRO A 152 15.52 9.20 30.66
CA PRO A 152 16.01 8.54 31.88
C PRO A 152 15.45 7.14 32.09
N TYR A 153 14.29 6.83 31.52
CA TYR A 153 13.61 5.54 31.66
C TYR A 153 14.46 4.36 31.16
N LEU A 154 15.41 4.60 30.25
CA LEU A 154 16.34 3.58 29.78
C LEU A 154 17.28 3.03 30.87
N LYS A 155 17.43 3.76 32.00
CA LYS A 155 18.20 3.32 33.18
C LYS A 155 17.35 2.70 34.28
N ASP A 156 16.05 2.51 34.06
CA ASP A 156 15.17 1.93 35.06
C ASP A 156 15.61 0.48 35.43
N PRO A 157 15.70 0.14 36.73
CA PRO A 157 16.18 -1.17 37.18
C PRO A 157 15.27 -2.33 36.78
N ALA A 158 14.01 -2.08 36.41
CA ALA A 158 13.09 -3.12 35.91
C ALA A 158 13.48 -3.66 34.53
N ALA A 159 14.49 -3.06 33.87
CA ALA A 159 15.07 -3.48 32.59
C ALA A 159 14.13 -3.51 31.37
N TYR A 160 12.82 -3.31 31.54
CA TYR A 160 11.84 -3.32 30.45
C TYR A 160 12.25 -2.39 29.30
N ALA A 161 12.58 -1.13 29.58
CA ALA A 161 12.94 -0.15 28.56
C ALA A 161 14.21 -0.57 27.79
N LYS A 162 15.20 -1.11 28.51
CA LYS A 162 16.46 -1.62 27.93
C LYS A 162 16.19 -2.81 27.00
N ILE A 163 15.41 -3.78 27.46
CA ILE A 163 15.00 -4.95 26.66
C ILE A 163 14.20 -4.50 25.42
N GLN A 164 13.30 -3.52 25.57
CA GLN A 164 12.53 -2.98 24.45
C GLN A 164 13.41 -2.36 23.36
N MET A 165 14.46 -1.61 23.74
CA MET A 165 15.40 -1.04 22.77
C MET A 165 16.26 -2.11 22.08
N LEU A 166 16.66 -3.16 22.81
CA LEU A 166 17.34 -4.31 22.19
C LEU A 166 16.41 -5.07 21.24
N ALA A 167 15.13 -5.24 21.59
CA ALA A 167 14.15 -5.83 20.68
C ALA A 167 14.00 -4.98 19.41
N TYR A 168 13.93 -3.65 19.51
CA TYR A 168 13.95 -2.80 18.32
C TYR A 168 15.24 -2.96 17.51
N LEU A 169 16.40 -3.02 18.16
CA LEU A 169 17.68 -3.24 17.49
C LEU A 169 17.70 -4.55 16.69
N PHE A 170 17.24 -5.66 17.27
CA PHE A 170 17.30 -6.98 16.63
C PHE A 170 16.15 -7.28 15.66
N TYR A 171 14.99 -6.66 15.84
CA TYR A 171 13.81 -6.95 14.99
C TYR A 171 13.46 -5.78 14.06
N SER A 172 13.47 -4.54 14.55
CA SER A 172 13.10 -3.37 13.73
C SER A 172 14.19 -2.97 12.75
N VAL A 173 15.48 -3.05 13.10
CA VAL A 173 16.56 -2.68 12.16
C VAL A 173 16.60 -3.62 10.94
N PRO A 174 16.62 -4.96 11.09
CA PRO A 174 16.55 -5.85 9.93
C PRO A 174 15.26 -5.64 9.12
N TYR A 175 14.14 -5.41 9.79
CA TYR A 175 12.89 -5.05 9.13
C TYR A 175 13.01 -3.75 8.31
N PHE A 176 13.61 -2.69 8.84
CA PHE A 176 13.78 -1.44 8.10
C PHE A 176 14.68 -1.62 6.87
N VAL A 177 15.70 -2.47 6.94
CA VAL A 177 16.52 -2.84 5.78
C VAL A 177 15.69 -3.57 4.72
N MET A 178 14.87 -4.55 5.13
CA MET A 178 13.95 -5.24 4.22
C MET A 178 12.93 -4.25 3.62
N ALA A 179 12.40 -3.33 4.42
CA ALA A 179 11.44 -2.32 3.98
C ALA A 179 12.05 -1.35 2.96
N LEU A 180 13.30 -0.92 3.19
CA LEU A 180 14.07 -0.11 2.23
C LEU A 180 14.25 -0.86 0.91
N TYR A 181 14.62 -2.13 0.97
CA TYR A 181 14.71 -2.98 -0.21
C TYR A 181 13.36 -3.07 -0.94
N GLY A 182 12.26 -3.34 -0.22
CA GLY A 182 10.93 -3.46 -0.80
C GLY A 182 10.40 -2.18 -1.47
N LEU A 183 10.84 -0.99 -1.02
CA LEU A 183 10.49 0.28 -1.66
C LEU A 183 11.30 0.56 -2.93
N VAL A 184 12.51 0.00 -3.03
CA VAL A 184 13.42 0.19 -4.16
C VAL A 184 13.19 -0.86 -5.24
N VAL A 185 12.96 -2.12 -4.85
CA VAL A 185 12.82 -3.26 -5.76
C VAL A 185 11.34 -3.60 -5.97
N PRO A 186 10.83 -3.54 -7.21
CA PRO A 186 9.44 -3.88 -7.49
C PRO A 186 9.17 -5.38 -7.30
N GLY A 187 7.89 -5.74 -7.14
CA GLY A 187 7.47 -7.15 -7.06
C GLY A 187 7.73 -7.84 -5.72
N CYS A 188 8.00 -7.07 -4.66
CA CYS A 188 8.15 -7.60 -3.30
C CYS A 188 6.79 -7.94 -2.66
N SER A 189 6.19 -9.06 -3.05
CA SER A 189 4.84 -9.47 -2.59
C SER A 189 4.74 -9.73 -1.08
N TRP A 190 5.85 -10.03 -0.41
CA TRP A 190 5.94 -10.21 1.04
C TRP A 190 5.92 -8.90 1.84
N MET A 191 6.14 -7.75 1.18
CA MET A 191 6.28 -6.45 1.84
C MET A 191 5.02 -6.03 2.61
N PRO A 192 3.79 -6.13 2.07
CA PRO A 192 2.58 -5.74 2.79
C PRO A 192 2.37 -6.54 4.08
N ASP A 193 2.57 -7.85 4.03
CA ASP A 193 2.31 -8.74 5.17
C ASP A 193 3.27 -8.46 6.32
N ILE A 194 4.58 -8.40 6.04
CA ILE A 194 5.60 -8.13 7.07
C ILE A 194 5.41 -6.72 7.64
N THR A 195 5.09 -5.75 6.79
CA THR A 195 4.85 -4.37 7.21
C THR A 195 3.67 -4.27 8.17
N LEU A 196 2.58 -5.00 7.89
CA LEU A 196 1.40 -5.01 8.75
C LEU A 196 1.68 -5.61 10.12
N ILE A 197 2.43 -6.72 10.17
CA ILE A 197 2.87 -7.34 11.44
C ILE A 197 3.74 -6.38 12.23
N HIS A 198 4.72 -5.74 11.59
CA HIS A 198 5.62 -4.79 12.24
C HIS A 198 4.86 -3.55 12.75
N ALA A 199 3.93 -3.02 11.97
CA ALA A 199 3.09 -1.89 12.35
C ALA A 199 2.29 -2.19 13.64
N GLY A 200 1.68 -3.37 13.74
CA GLY A 200 0.97 -3.79 14.95
C GLY A 200 1.90 -3.92 16.16
N GLY A 201 3.03 -4.63 15.99
CA GLY A 201 4.01 -4.82 17.06
C GLY A 201 4.62 -3.51 17.55
N LEU A 202 4.96 -2.59 16.64
CA LEU A 202 5.55 -1.31 16.99
C LEU A 202 4.54 -0.37 17.65
N ALA A 203 3.27 -0.37 17.22
CA ALA A 203 2.22 0.42 17.87
C ALA A 203 2.05 0.03 19.35
N GLN A 204 1.97 -1.28 19.63
CA GLN A 204 1.88 -1.79 20.99
C GLN A 204 3.13 -1.42 21.81
N ALA A 205 4.31 -1.66 21.25
CA ALA A 205 5.58 -1.40 21.92
C ALA A 205 5.78 0.09 22.23
N GLN A 206 5.44 0.98 21.31
CA GLN A 206 5.52 2.43 21.52
C GLN A 206 4.50 2.90 22.55
N PHE A 207 3.28 2.37 22.54
CA PHE A 207 2.27 2.70 23.56
C PHE A 207 2.78 2.32 24.97
N SER A 208 3.27 1.10 25.14
CA SER A 208 3.79 0.62 26.42
C SER A 208 5.03 1.42 26.86
N HIS A 209 5.96 1.70 25.95
CA HIS A 209 7.17 2.48 26.25
C HIS A 209 6.86 3.92 26.64
N ILE A 210 6.02 4.63 25.87
CA ILE A 210 5.59 6.00 26.19
C ILE A 210 4.85 6.03 27.52
N GLY A 211 3.88 5.12 27.69
CA GLY A 211 3.07 5.03 28.90
C GLY A 211 3.93 4.82 30.14
N ALA A 212 4.84 3.83 30.10
CA ALA A 212 5.73 3.54 31.21
C ALA A 212 6.73 4.67 31.49
N SER A 213 7.24 5.35 30.47
CA SER A 213 8.17 6.48 30.63
C SER A 213 7.53 7.69 31.34
N LEU A 214 6.20 7.84 31.24
CA LEU A 214 5.44 8.94 31.82
C LEU A 214 4.66 8.56 33.09
N HIS A 215 4.50 7.26 33.37
CA HIS A 215 3.60 6.78 34.42
C HIS A 215 4.04 7.19 35.81
N ALA A 216 3.07 7.53 36.67
CA ALA A 216 3.29 7.86 38.07
C ALA A 216 3.85 6.71 38.95
N ARG A 217 4.01 5.51 38.40
CA ARG A 217 4.58 4.33 39.10
C ARG A 217 6.07 4.13 38.80
N THR A 218 6.55 4.70 37.69
CA THR A 218 7.98 4.77 37.37
C THR A 218 8.65 5.71 38.37
N ALA A 219 9.85 5.39 38.87
CA ALA A 219 10.51 6.26 39.85
C ALA A 219 10.77 7.64 39.25
N TYR A 220 10.64 8.71 40.04
CA TYR A 220 10.71 10.08 39.53
C TYR A 220 12.00 10.37 38.74
N ILE A 221 13.14 9.84 39.19
CA ILE A 221 14.45 9.96 38.53
C ILE A 221 14.53 9.32 37.13
N TYR A 222 13.60 8.40 36.81
CA TYR A 222 13.54 7.68 35.54
C TYR A 222 12.38 8.16 34.64
N ARG A 223 11.52 9.05 35.13
CA ARG A 223 10.47 9.64 34.30
C ARG A 223 11.07 10.66 33.33
N VAL A 224 10.39 10.87 32.22
CA VAL A 224 10.76 11.93 31.27
C VAL A 224 10.63 13.30 31.95
N PRO A 225 11.70 14.12 31.97
CA PRO A 225 11.67 15.48 32.51
C PRO A 225 10.67 16.38 31.78
N GLU A 226 10.08 17.35 32.47
CA GLU A 226 9.00 18.18 31.94
C GLU A 226 9.42 18.95 30.68
N GLU A 227 10.64 19.49 30.70
CA GLU A 227 11.29 20.18 29.60
C GLU A 227 11.51 19.31 28.36
N ALA A 228 11.65 17.99 28.54
CA ALA A 228 11.94 17.04 27.46
C ALA A 228 10.68 16.36 26.89
N LYS A 229 9.53 16.45 27.58
CA LYS A 229 8.30 15.70 27.24
C LYS A 229 7.82 15.91 25.82
N ILE A 230 7.85 17.14 25.32
CA ILE A 230 7.37 17.45 23.97
C ILE A 230 8.24 16.75 22.93
N LEU A 231 9.56 16.88 23.05
CA LEU A 231 10.50 16.23 22.12
C LEU A 231 10.44 14.70 22.24
N PHE A 232 10.30 14.17 23.46
CA PHE A 232 10.14 12.74 23.71
C PHE A 232 8.89 12.19 23.02
N LEU A 233 7.75 12.85 23.20
CA LEU A 233 6.49 12.47 22.57
C LEU A 233 6.58 12.58 21.05
N ALA A 234 7.13 13.68 20.53
CA ALA A 234 7.29 13.87 19.09
C ALA A 234 8.10 12.75 18.43
N LEU A 235 9.28 12.42 18.99
CA LEU A 235 10.12 11.34 18.47
C LEU A 235 9.44 9.98 18.53
N ASN A 236 8.82 9.64 19.67
CA ASN A 236 8.20 8.32 19.86
C ASN A 236 6.90 8.15 19.06
N ILE A 237 6.09 9.20 18.93
CA ILE A 237 4.89 9.18 18.07
C ILE A 237 5.30 9.09 16.61
N ALA A 238 6.27 9.90 16.15
CA ALA A 238 6.76 9.82 14.78
C ALA A 238 7.31 8.41 14.44
N TYR A 239 8.08 7.83 15.36
CA TYR A 239 8.60 6.47 15.22
C TYR A 239 7.49 5.41 15.15
N GLY A 240 6.42 5.57 15.96
CA GLY A 240 5.27 4.67 15.95
C GLY A 240 4.35 4.82 14.73
N VAL A 241 4.22 6.03 14.19
CA VAL A 241 3.39 6.34 13.01
C VAL A 241 4.02 5.85 11.71
N LEU A 242 5.36 5.87 11.61
CA LEU A 242 6.08 5.48 10.39
C LEU A 242 5.65 4.13 9.80
N PRO A 243 5.65 3.00 10.53
CA PRO A 243 5.22 1.73 9.95
C PRO A 243 3.72 1.70 9.63
N GLN A 244 2.88 2.54 10.28
CA GLN A 244 1.46 2.66 9.91
C GLN A 244 1.29 3.30 8.53
N LEU A 245 2.07 4.35 8.25
CA LEU A 245 2.08 5.00 6.94
C LEU A 245 2.61 4.06 5.86
N LEU A 246 3.62 3.24 6.18
CA LEU A 246 4.12 2.23 5.27
C LEU A 246 3.08 1.12 5.02
N ALA A 247 2.39 0.64 6.06
CA ALA A 247 1.30 -0.33 5.90
C ALA A 247 0.17 0.24 5.02
N TYR A 248 -0.23 1.49 5.27
CA TYR A 248 -1.18 2.21 4.44
C TYR A 248 -0.71 2.27 2.98
N ARG A 249 0.57 2.58 2.73
CA ARG A 249 1.14 2.59 1.37
C ARG A 249 1.04 1.23 0.68
N CYS A 250 1.35 0.15 1.39
CA CYS A 250 1.35 -1.20 0.85
C CYS A 250 -0.07 -1.68 0.53
N ILE A 251 -1.06 -1.35 1.36
CA ILE A 251 -2.44 -1.82 1.21
C ILE A 251 -3.21 -1.02 0.15
N TYR A 252 -3.10 0.31 0.17
CA TYR A 252 -3.92 1.17 -0.70
C TYR A 252 -3.32 1.41 -2.09
N LYS A 253 -2.04 1.07 -2.30
CA LYS A 253 -1.35 1.18 -3.59
C LYS A 253 -0.44 -0.05 -3.84
N PRO A 254 -0.99 -1.26 -3.94
CA PRO A 254 -0.19 -2.48 -3.96
C PRO A 254 0.61 -2.67 -5.27
N GLU A 255 0.35 -1.90 -6.32
CA GLU A 255 0.78 -2.16 -7.69
C GLU A 255 2.31 -2.29 -7.84
N PHE A 256 3.05 -1.52 -7.05
CA PHE A 256 4.53 -1.59 -7.05
C PHE A 256 5.05 -2.92 -6.48
N PHE A 257 4.32 -3.54 -5.54
CA PHE A 257 4.76 -4.72 -4.78
C PHE A 257 4.26 -6.04 -5.38
N ILE A 258 3.32 -6.01 -6.33
CA ILE A 258 2.74 -7.21 -6.95
C ILE A 258 3.77 -7.89 -7.88
N LYS A 259 3.97 -9.21 -7.73
CA LYS A 259 4.72 -10.03 -8.70
C LYS A 259 3.88 -10.17 -9.98
N THR A 260 4.49 -10.05 -11.15
CA THR A 260 3.79 -10.36 -12.41
C THR A 260 3.90 -11.86 -12.71
N LYS A 261 2.85 -12.48 -13.28
CA LYS A 261 2.82 -13.93 -13.59
C LYS A 261 3.96 -14.43 -14.50
N ALA A 262 4.65 -13.54 -15.20
CA ALA A 262 5.83 -13.92 -15.98
C ALA A 262 7.04 -14.24 -15.08
N ASP A 263 7.11 -13.60 -13.91
CA ASP A 263 8.18 -13.80 -12.94
C ASP A 263 7.96 -15.09 -12.12
N GLU A 264 6.70 -15.52 -11.93
CA GLU A 264 6.35 -16.79 -11.27
C GLU A 264 6.75 -18.04 -12.07
N LYS A 265 6.95 -17.93 -13.38
CA LYS A 265 7.39 -19.07 -14.22
C LYS A 265 8.90 -19.28 -14.24
N VAL A 266 9.65 -18.38 -13.61
CA VAL A 266 11.12 -18.39 -13.56
C VAL A 266 11.64 -18.89 -12.20
N GLU A 267 10.80 -18.96 -11.17
CA GLU A 267 11.02 -19.66 -9.89
C GLU A 267 10.57 -21.12 -9.96
#